data_AF-A0A9W6DE45-F1
#
_entry.id   AF-A0A9W6DE45-F1
#
_cell.length_a   1.000
_cell.length_b   1.000
_cell.length_c   1.000
_cell.angle_alpha   90.00
_cell.angle_beta   90.00
_cell.angle_gamma   90.00
#
_symmetry.space_group_name_H-M   'P 1'
#
loop_
_entity.id
_entity.type
_entity.pdbx_description
1 polymer ?
#
loop_
_entity_poly.entity_id
_entity_poly.type
_entity_poly.pdbx_seq_one_letter_code
_entity_poly.pdbx_strand_id
1 'polypeptide(L)'
;MKKICYYSCIILTIICLLYAIINNNKLNAINNSQNIKQETIVTDHLLSLSLVEEFDGYKILQSEYPSIAIQDIIDGLEVADISFMYLFEADRISVSAVYRRYIYILEQYRLEQIKTGTIEDKEDFNNILKDIKIIKNWLESRYHDKNYEPYKYEELKGAIFDDLNIKFEQ
;
A
#
# COMPACT_ATOMS: atom_id res chain seq x y z
N MET A 1 5.00 -31.03 57.55
CA MET A 1 4.59 -29.82 56.81
C MET A 1 5.42 -29.49 55.56
N LYS A 2 6.73 -29.82 55.48
CA LYS A 2 7.57 -29.49 54.29
C LYS A 2 7.13 -30.14 52.97
N LYS A 3 6.66 -31.39 52.99
CA LYS A 3 6.24 -32.13 51.77
C LYS A 3 4.99 -31.52 51.11
N ILE A 4 4.00 -31.11 51.89
CA ILE A 4 2.76 -30.51 51.37
C ILE A 4 3.08 -29.19 50.65
N CYS A 5 3.91 -28.33 51.27
CA CYS A 5 4.35 -27.07 50.70
C CYS A 5 5.11 -27.25 49.36
N TYR A 6 5.94 -28.30 49.26
CA TYR A 6 6.65 -28.65 48.03
C TYR A 6 5.71 -29.06 46.89
N TYR A 7 4.70 -29.90 47.16
CA TYR A 7 3.69 -30.25 46.16
C TYR A 7 2.84 -29.05 45.74
N SER A 8 2.50 -28.15 46.67
CA SER A 8 1.80 -26.89 46.35
C SER A 8 2.62 -26.00 45.41
N CYS A 9 3.92 -25.86 45.65
CA CYS A 9 4.80 -25.08 44.78
C CYS A 9 4.89 -25.68 43.37
N ILE A 10 5.03 -27.01 43.25
CA ILE A 10 5.07 -27.68 41.94
C ILE A 10 3.77 -27.41 41.16
N ILE A 11 2.61 -27.53 41.80
CA ILE A 11 1.31 -27.27 41.16
C ILE A 11 1.22 -25.81 40.69
N LEU A 12 1.64 -24.86 41.53
CA LEU A 12 1.70 -23.44 41.17
C LEU A 12 2.62 -23.18 39.97
N THR A 13 3.81 -23.79 39.95
CA THR A 13 4.73 -23.66 38.81
C THR A 13 4.14 -24.25 37.52
N ILE A 14 3.45 -25.39 37.60
CA ILE A 14 2.76 -25.99 36.45
C ILE A 14 1.64 -25.07 35.94
N ILE A 15 0.84 -24.48 36.84
CA ILE A 15 -0.21 -23.53 36.47
C ILE A 15 0.38 -22.29 35.78
N CYS A 16 1.47 -21.73 36.31
CA CYS A 16 2.16 -20.60 35.68
C CYS A 16 2.73 -20.94 34.30
N LEU A 17 3.33 -22.13 34.13
CA LEU A 17 3.83 -22.62 32.85
C LEU A 17 2.69 -22.78 31.83
N LEU A 18 1.58 -23.41 32.24
CA LEU A 18 0.40 -23.56 31.38
C LEU A 18 -0.17 -22.20 30.97
N TYR A 19 -0.24 -21.26 31.90
CA TYR A 19 -0.69 -19.89 31.61
C TYR A 19 0.21 -19.17 30.60
N ALA A 20 1.54 -19.29 30.76
CA ALA A 20 2.51 -18.71 29.82
C ALA A 20 2.38 -19.32 28.41
N ILE A 21 2.23 -20.65 28.31
CA ILE A 21 2.03 -21.33 27.02
C ILE A 21 0.74 -20.87 26.34
N ILE A 22 -0.37 -20.78 27.08
CA ILE A 22 -1.66 -20.33 26.55
C ILE A 22 -1.56 -18.89 26.01
N ASN A 23 -0.95 -17.98 26.77
CA ASN A 23 -0.81 -16.60 26.33
C ASN A 23 0.15 -16.46 25.14
N ASN A 24 1.22 -17.24 25.10
CA ASN A 24 2.14 -17.24 23.96
C ASN A 24 1.44 -17.74 22.68
N ASN A 25 0.64 -18.82 22.79
CA ASN A 25 -0.15 -19.32 21.67
C ASN A 25 -1.19 -18.29 21.18
N LYS A 26 -1.84 -17.56 22.10
CA LYS A 26 -2.75 -16.46 21.74
C LYS A 26 -2.04 -15.31 21.03
N LEU A 27 -0.87 -14.91 21.54
CA LEU A 27 -0.04 -13.88 20.90
C LEU A 27 0.38 -14.30 19.49
N ASN A 28 0.85 -15.54 19.32
CA ASN A 28 1.21 -16.06 18.00
C ASN A 28 0.01 -16.12 17.04
N ALA A 29 -1.17 -16.48 17.52
CA ALA A 29 -2.39 -16.48 16.71
C ALA A 29 -2.78 -15.05 16.26
N ILE A 30 -2.65 -14.06 17.16
CA ILE A 30 -2.89 -12.64 16.83
C ILE A 30 -1.86 -12.15 15.81
N ASN A 31 -0.58 -12.43 16.03
CA ASN A 31 0.50 -12.03 15.11
C ASN A 31 0.31 -12.66 13.72
N ASN A 32 -0.02 -13.95 13.65
CA ASN A 32 -0.31 -14.61 12.37
C ASN A 32 -1.52 -13.98 11.66
N SER A 33 -2.58 -13.65 12.40
CA SER A 33 -3.76 -12.97 11.84
C SER A 33 -3.41 -11.58 11.30
N GLN A 34 -2.57 -10.83 12.03
CA GLN A 34 -2.08 -9.51 11.58
C GLN A 34 -1.23 -9.62 10.31
N ASN A 35 -0.33 -10.61 10.25
CA ASN A 35 0.51 -10.86 9.08
C ASN A 35 -0.34 -11.21 7.86
N ILE A 36 -1.30 -12.14 7.99
CA ILE A 36 -2.22 -12.50 6.89
C ILE A 36 -3.01 -11.29 6.41
N LYS A 37 -3.48 -10.43 7.32
CA LYS A 37 -4.19 -9.20 6.96
C LYS A 37 -3.28 -8.27 6.16
N GLN A 38 -2.04 -8.06 6.60
CA GLN A 38 -1.07 -7.22 5.91
C GLN A 38 -0.75 -7.78 4.51
N GLU A 39 -0.45 -9.08 4.40
CA GLU A 39 -0.22 -9.77 3.13
C GLU A 39 -1.37 -9.59 2.13
N THR A 40 -2.61 -9.70 2.63
CA THR A 40 -3.81 -9.48 1.80
C THR A 40 -3.87 -8.05 1.27
N ILE A 41 -3.67 -7.05 2.15
CA ILE A 41 -3.70 -5.63 1.76
C ILE A 41 -2.59 -5.30 0.75
N VAL A 42 -1.38 -5.86 0.92
CA VAL A 42 -0.29 -5.69 -0.05
C VAL A 42 -0.66 -6.30 -1.40
N THR A 43 -1.24 -7.50 -1.39
CA THR A 43 -1.67 -8.18 -2.61
C THR A 43 -2.71 -7.35 -3.36
N ASP A 44 -3.73 -6.86 -2.65
CA ASP A 44 -4.77 -6.00 -3.23
C ASP A 44 -4.19 -4.70 -3.82
N HIS A 45 -3.21 -4.11 -3.13
CA HIS A 45 -2.52 -2.91 -3.61
C HIS A 45 -1.66 -3.15 -4.85
N LEU A 46 -0.87 -4.23 -4.87
CA LEU A 46 -0.08 -4.60 -6.06
C LEU A 46 -0.99 -4.91 -7.25
N LEU A 47 -2.10 -5.60 -7.01
CA LEU A 47 -3.14 -5.84 -8.02
C LEU A 47 -3.73 -4.53 -8.53
N SER A 48 -4.07 -3.58 -7.65
CA SER A 48 -4.63 -2.29 -8.09
C SER A 48 -3.62 -1.45 -8.88
N LEU A 49 -2.33 -1.50 -8.53
CA LEU A 49 -1.28 -0.86 -9.32
C LEU A 49 -0.96 -1.59 -10.63
N SER A 50 -1.24 -2.90 -10.72
CA SER A 50 -1.07 -3.64 -11.99
C SER A 50 -2.06 -3.20 -13.08
N LEU A 51 -3.22 -2.64 -12.69
CA LEU A 51 -4.15 -2.00 -13.62
C LEU A 51 -3.48 -0.83 -14.37
N VAL A 52 -2.47 -0.19 -13.76
CA VAL A 52 -1.70 0.89 -14.39
C VAL A 52 -0.76 0.37 -15.50
N GLU A 53 -0.39 -0.92 -15.47
CA GLU A 53 0.63 -1.51 -16.34
C GLU A 53 0.08 -1.96 -17.71
N GLU A 54 -1.23 -2.21 -17.83
CA GLU A 54 -1.88 -2.45 -19.13
C GLU A 54 -1.76 -1.24 -20.08
N PHE A 55 -1.35 -0.08 -19.57
CA PHE A 55 -1.24 1.18 -20.29
C PHE A 55 0.17 1.48 -20.86
N ASP A 56 1.21 0.74 -20.47
CA ASP A 56 2.62 1.00 -20.84
C ASP A 56 3.00 0.47 -22.24
N GLY A 57 2.02 -0.05 -23.01
CA GLY A 57 2.27 -0.73 -24.28
C GLY A 57 1.73 -0.07 -25.55
N TYR A 58 0.66 0.72 -25.53
CA TYR A 58 -0.09 0.99 -26.77
C TYR A 58 -0.85 2.31 -26.75
N LYS A 59 -0.58 3.18 -27.73
CA LYS A 59 -1.59 3.88 -28.53
C LYS A 59 -2.77 4.58 -27.81
N ILE A 60 -2.68 4.95 -26.53
CA ILE A 60 -3.79 5.64 -25.81
C ILE A 60 -4.10 6.97 -26.51
N LEU A 61 -3.06 7.65 -27.01
CA LEU A 61 -3.20 8.86 -27.82
C LEU A 61 -3.75 8.61 -29.24
N GLN A 62 -3.96 7.36 -29.66
CA GLN A 62 -4.45 6.96 -30.99
C GLN A 62 -5.76 6.17 -30.96
N SER A 63 -6.34 5.86 -29.80
CA SER A 63 -7.57 5.08 -29.69
C SER A 63 -8.82 5.95 -29.49
N GLU A 64 -9.98 5.47 -29.95
CA GLU A 64 -11.29 6.14 -29.84
C GLU A 64 -11.86 6.21 -28.40
N TYR A 65 -11.20 5.61 -27.39
CA TYR A 65 -11.73 5.53 -26.01
C TYR A 65 -10.71 5.85 -24.89
N PRO A 66 -10.01 7.00 -24.92
CA PRO A 66 -8.95 7.28 -23.96
C PRO A 66 -9.44 7.76 -22.58
N SER A 67 -10.72 8.15 -22.43
CA SER A 67 -11.28 8.57 -21.13
C SER A 67 -11.55 7.40 -20.18
N ILE A 68 -11.89 6.23 -20.72
CA ILE A 68 -12.05 4.98 -19.96
C ILE A 68 -10.71 4.57 -19.37
N ALA A 69 -9.62 4.69 -20.15
CA ALA A 69 -8.27 4.40 -19.67
C ALA A 69 -7.84 5.29 -18.49
N ILE A 70 -8.17 6.59 -18.49
CA ILE A 70 -7.87 7.47 -17.35
C ILE A 70 -8.71 7.09 -16.12
N GLN A 71 -9.97 6.67 -16.32
CA GLN A 71 -10.82 6.21 -15.21
C GLN A 71 -10.25 4.97 -14.54
N ASP A 72 -9.76 3.99 -15.29
CA ASP A 72 -9.19 2.77 -14.73
C ASP A 72 -7.95 3.06 -13.86
N ILE A 73 -7.13 4.06 -14.25
CA ILE A 73 -5.99 4.53 -13.44
C ILE A 73 -6.48 5.19 -12.15
N ILE A 74 -7.53 6.01 -12.23
CA ILE A 74 -8.13 6.64 -11.04
C ILE A 74 -8.65 5.57 -10.09
N ASP A 75 -9.40 4.59 -10.57
CA ASP A 75 -9.95 3.49 -9.77
C ASP A 75 -8.83 2.68 -9.11
N GLY A 76 -7.76 2.37 -9.85
CA GLY A 76 -6.57 1.71 -9.32
C GLY A 76 -5.87 2.50 -8.20
N LEU A 77 -5.78 3.84 -8.36
CA LEU A 77 -5.21 4.74 -7.36
C LEU A 77 -6.12 4.91 -6.12
N GLU A 78 -7.44 4.87 -6.27
CA GLU A 78 -8.38 4.91 -5.14
C GLU A 78 -8.28 3.64 -4.27
N VAL A 79 -8.22 2.46 -4.91
CA VAL A 79 -7.99 1.19 -4.20
C VAL A 79 -6.61 1.19 -3.54
N ALA A 80 -5.61 1.77 -4.22
CA ALA A 80 -4.27 1.93 -3.69
C ALA A 80 -4.23 2.82 -2.43
N ASP A 81 -4.90 3.98 -2.45
CA ASP A 81 -5.04 4.91 -1.31
C ASP A 81 -5.63 4.19 -0.09
N ILE A 82 -6.77 3.51 -0.28
CA ILE A 82 -7.45 2.77 0.80
C ILE A 82 -6.51 1.72 1.40
N SER A 83 -5.86 0.93 0.55
CA SER A 83 -4.96 -0.14 0.99
C SER A 83 -3.77 0.43 1.78
N PHE A 84 -3.17 1.53 1.32
CA PHE A 84 -2.05 2.15 1.99
C PHE A 84 -2.42 2.83 3.31
N MET A 85 -3.62 3.41 3.43
CA MET A 85 -4.09 3.97 4.70
C MET A 85 -4.13 2.92 5.82
N TYR A 86 -4.38 1.65 5.49
CA TYR A 86 -4.31 0.54 6.46
C TYR A 86 -2.90 0.06 6.74
N LEU A 87 -1.98 0.15 5.77
CA LEU A 87 -0.58 -0.26 5.92
C LEU A 87 0.24 0.76 6.74
N PHE A 88 -0.08 2.05 6.60
CA PHE A 88 0.63 3.15 7.24
C PHE A 88 -0.30 3.93 8.18
N GLU A 89 -0.92 3.26 9.14
CA GLU A 89 -1.97 3.86 9.98
C GLU A 89 -1.53 5.15 10.69
N ALA A 90 -0.27 5.20 11.14
CA ALA A 90 0.33 6.36 11.79
C ALA A 90 0.55 7.55 10.84
N ASP A 91 0.87 7.28 9.56
CA ASP A 91 1.26 8.27 8.55
C ASP A 91 0.21 8.42 7.43
N ARG A 92 -1.00 7.88 7.66
CA ARG A 92 -2.06 7.73 6.65
C ARG A 92 -2.39 9.02 5.91
N ILE A 93 -2.31 10.17 6.59
CA ILE A 93 -2.66 11.47 6.02
C ILE A 93 -1.64 11.88 4.95
N SER A 94 -0.35 11.77 5.27
CA SER A 94 0.74 12.18 4.37
C SER A 94 0.82 11.28 3.14
N VAL A 95 0.62 9.97 3.34
CA VAL A 95 0.57 8.99 2.25
C VAL A 95 -0.64 9.23 1.35
N SER A 96 -1.83 9.39 1.93
CA SER A 96 -3.06 9.60 1.17
C SER A 96 -3.03 10.90 0.35
N ALA A 97 -2.33 11.93 0.84
CA ALA A 97 -2.16 13.18 0.10
C ALA A 97 -1.49 13.00 -1.27
N VAL A 98 -0.58 12.03 -1.41
CA VAL A 98 0.11 11.74 -2.69
C VAL A 98 -0.87 11.16 -3.69
N TYR A 99 -1.58 10.08 -3.32
CA TYR A 99 -2.56 9.42 -4.19
C TYR A 99 -3.70 10.36 -4.58
N ARG A 100 -4.25 11.11 -3.62
CA ARG A 100 -5.33 12.07 -3.88
C ARG A 100 -4.91 13.21 -4.80
N ARG A 101 -3.66 13.66 -4.72
CA ARG A 101 -3.13 14.67 -5.64
C ARG A 101 -3.13 14.14 -7.08
N TYR A 102 -2.64 12.92 -7.29
CA TYR A 102 -2.62 12.32 -8.63
C TYR A 102 -4.03 12.05 -9.15
N ILE A 103 -4.93 11.50 -8.33
CA ILE A 103 -6.34 11.32 -8.68
C ILE A 103 -6.96 12.64 -9.14
N TYR A 104 -6.80 13.71 -8.35
CA TYR A 104 -7.34 15.03 -8.69
C TYR A 104 -6.84 15.53 -10.06
N ILE A 105 -5.54 15.40 -10.34
CA ILE A 105 -4.96 15.85 -11.61
C ILE A 105 -5.47 14.98 -12.78
N LEU A 106 -5.52 13.65 -12.61
CA LEU A 106 -6.06 12.73 -13.62
C LEU A 106 -7.54 12.99 -13.91
N GLU A 107 -8.33 13.36 -12.90
CA GLU A 107 -9.72 13.79 -13.11
C GLU A 107 -9.81 15.05 -13.98
N GLN A 108 -8.92 16.03 -13.78
CA GLN A 108 -8.89 17.22 -14.64
C GLN A 108 -8.58 16.84 -16.09
N TYR A 109 -7.60 15.97 -16.33
CA TYR A 109 -7.27 15.49 -17.67
C TYR A 109 -8.40 14.68 -18.30
N ARG A 110 -9.10 13.85 -17.53
CA ARG A 110 -10.28 13.11 -18.01
C ARG A 110 -11.38 14.08 -18.46
N LEU A 111 -11.66 15.12 -17.66
CA LEU A 111 -12.67 16.13 -17.97
C LEU A 111 -12.27 16.96 -19.20
N GLU A 112 -11.01 17.37 -19.29
CA GLU A 112 -10.46 18.08 -20.44
C GLU A 112 -10.62 17.24 -21.70
N GLN A 113 -10.20 15.98 -21.66
CA GLN A 113 -10.28 15.07 -22.79
C GLN A 113 -11.72 14.81 -23.24
N ILE A 114 -12.67 14.66 -22.32
CA ILE A 114 -14.11 14.55 -22.66
C ILE A 114 -14.60 15.82 -23.37
N LYS A 115 -14.09 16.99 -22.97
CA LYS A 115 -14.53 18.29 -23.48
C LYS A 115 -13.89 18.66 -24.83
N THR A 116 -12.60 18.39 -25.00
CA THR A 116 -11.79 18.86 -26.13
C THR A 116 -11.38 17.74 -27.09
N GLY A 117 -11.53 16.47 -26.68
CA GLY A 117 -11.04 15.31 -27.40
C GLY A 117 -9.54 15.06 -27.25
N THR A 118 -8.81 15.92 -26.52
CA THR A 118 -7.36 15.85 -26.36
C THR A 118 -6.91 16.20 -24.94
N ILE A 119 -5.67 15.87 -24.61
CA ILE A 119 -4.97 16.39 -23.43
C ILE A 119 -3.93 17.38 -23.95
N GLU A 120 -4.02 18.65 -23.53
CA GLU A 120 -3.10 19.72 -23.91
C GLU A 120 -1.74 19.55 -23.22
N ASP A 121 -1.73 19.25 -21.91
CA ASP A 121 -0.50 19.05 -21.14
C ASP A 121 -0.10 17.57 -21.04
N LYS A 122 0.37 17.03 -22.17
CA LYS A 122 0.81 15.63 -22.25
C LYS A 122 2.08 15.35 -21.46
N GLU A 123 2.92 16.35 -21.22
CA GLU A 123 4.19 16.17 -20.53
C GLU A 123 3.96 15.94 -19.04
N ASP A 124 3.13 16.76 -18.40
CA ASP A 124 2.79 16.60 -16.99
C ASP A 124 1.99 15.31 -16.74
N PHE A 125 1.05 14.96 -17.64
CA PHE A 125 0.36 13.67 -17.60
C PHE A 125 1.34 12.47 -17.63
N ASN A 126 2.32 12.49 -18.53
CA ASN A 126 3.32 11.42 -18.61
C ASN A 126 4.24 11.36 -17.38
N ASN A 127 4.52 12.51 -16.75
CA ASN A 127 5.28 12.55 -15.51
C ASN A 127 4.52 11.85 -14.38
N ILE A 128 3.21 12.08 -14.24
CA ILE A 128 2.38 11.39 -13.25
C ILE A 128 2.41 9.87 -13.45
N LEU A 129 2.29 9.40 -14.71
CA LEU A 129 2.37 7.96 -15.00
C LEU A 129 3.74 7.38 -14.62
N LYS A 130 4.82 8.13 -14.88
CA LYS A 130 6.17 7.75 -14.49
C LYS A 130 6.32 7.66 -12.97
N ASP A 131 5.76 8.61 -12.23
CA ASP A 131 5.79 8.63 -10.77
C ASP A 131 5.08 7.40 -10.18
N ILE A 132 3.88 7.09 -10.68
CA ILE A 132 3.11 5.91 -10.26
C ILE A 132 3.90 4.62 -10.53
N LYS A 133 4.63 4.55 -11.65
CA LYS A 133 5.49 3.40 -11.99
C LYS A 133 6.69 3.26 -11.06
N ILE A 134 7.29 4.36 -10.61
CA ILE A 134 8.38 4.33 -9.61
C ILE A 134 7.85 3.73 -8.31
N ILE A 135 6.67 4.18 -7.84
CA ILE A 135 6.02 3.65 -6.63
C ILE A 135 5.76 2.14 -6.76
N LYS A 136 5.21 1.70 -7.90
CA LYS A 136 4.97 0.28 -8.19
C LYS A 136 6.24 -0.54 -8.15
N ASN A 137 7.28 -0.14 -8.89
CA ASN A 137 8.53 -0.89 -8.97
C ASN A 137 9.21 -1.01 -7.60
N TRP A 138 9.17 0.05 -6.80
CA TRP A 138 9.70 0.02 -5.44
C TRP A 138 8.93 -1.00 -4.57
N LEU A 139 7.60 -1.03 -4.68
CA LEU A 139 6.77 -2.00 -3.97
C LEU A 139 7.03 -3.44 -4.43
N GLU A 140 7.06 -3.68 -5.73
CA GLU A 140 7.36 -4.99 -6.28
C GLU A 140 8.74 -5.46 -5.85
N SER A 141 9.77 -4.62 -5.93
CA SER A 141 11.12 -4.97 -5.47
C SER A 141 11.18 -5.35 -3.99
N ARG A 142 10.28 -4.80 -3.16
CA ARG A 142 10.23 -5.08 -1.73
C ARG A 142 9.48 -6.38 -1.41
N TYR A 143 8.42 -6.68 -2.17
CA TYR A 143 7.51 -7.80 -1.91
C TYR A 143 7.66 -8.97 -2.88
N HIS A 144 8.54 -8.86 -3.88
CA HIS A 144 8.97 -9.99 -4.69
C HIS A 144 9.49 -11.10 -3.76
N ASP A 145 9.18 -12.34 -4.08
CA ASP A 145 9.54 -13.53 -3.30
C ASP A 145 8.88 -13.67 -1.92
N LYS A 146 7.72 -13.01 -1.69
CA LYS A 146 6.94 -13.13 -0.43
C LYS A 146 7.71 -12.63 0.80
N ASN A 147 8.69 -11.77 0.61
CA ASN A 147 9.41 -11.16 1.71
C ASN A 147 8.59 -9.99 2.25
N TYR A 148 7.55 -10.31 3.04
CA TYR A 148 6.57 -9.35 3.56
C TYR A 148 7.13 -8.53 4.74
N GLU A 149 8.28 -7.87 4.54
CA GLU A 149 8.84 -7.02 5.59
C GLU A 149 7.93 -5.81 5.87
N PRO A 150 7.71 -5.47 7.15
CA PRO A 150 6.85 -4.35 7.52
C PRO A 150 7.42 -3.03 7.01
N TYR A 151 6.51 -2.14 6.61
CA TYR A 151 6.84 -0.86 6.01
C TYR A 151 7.51 0.10 7.01
N LYS A 152 8.43 0.92 6.50
CA LYS A 152 8.80 2.19 7.14
C LYS A 152 8.39 3.33 6.25
N TYR A 153 7.62 4.27 6.79
CA TYR A 153 7.20 5.47 6.09
C TYR A 153 8.38 6.23 5.47
N GLU A 154 9.52 6.30 6.17
CA GLU A 154 10.71 6.98 5.64
C GLU A 154 11.30 6.35 4.37
N GLU A 155 11.12 5.05 4.13
CA GLU A 155 11.61 4.40 2.91
C GLU A 155 10.68 4.66 1.73
N LEU A 156 9.36 4.64 1.98
CA LEU A 156 8.36 5.08 1.01
C LEU A 156 8.57 6.57 0.68
N LYS A 157 8.85 7.37 1.71
CA LYS A 157 9.12 8.79 1.56
C LYS A 157 10.43 9.05 0.80
N GLY A 158 11.48 8.28 0.99
CA GLY A 158 12.68 8.36 0.14
C GLY A 158 12.33 8.10 -1.33
N ALA A 159 11.63 7.00 -1.62
CA ALA A 159 11.24 6.66 -2.98
C ALA A 159 10.24 7.66 -3.63
N ILE A 160 9.33 8.24 -2.84
CA ILE A 160 8.33 9.20 -3.33
C ILE A 160 8.88 10.62 -3.38
N PHE A 161 9.78 11.05 -2.49
CA PHE A 161 10.15 12.46 -2.39
C PHE A 161 11.54 12.75 -2.96
N ASP A 162 12.48 11.82 -2.87
CA ASP A 162 13.82 12.02 -3.44
C ASP A 162 13.81 11.80 -4.97
N ASP A 163 13.02 10.86 -5.48
CA ASP A 163 12.93 10.57 -6.92
C ASP A 163 11.90 11.46 -7.66
N LEU A 164 10.87 11.96 -6.98
CA LEU A 164 9.79 12.73 -7.62
C LEU A 164 9.98 14.26 -7.56
N ASN A 165 10.97 14.75 -6.82
CA ASN A 165 11.27 16.19 -6.68
C ASN A 165 10.05 17.03 -6.23
N ILE A 166 9.08 16.40 -5.54
CA ILE A 166 7.83 17.03 -5.10
C ILE A 166 8.09 17.82 -3.82
N LYS A 167 8.15 19.15 -3.95
CA LYS A 167 8.13 20.05 -2.80
C LYS A 167 6.70 20.25 -2.32
N PHE A 168 6.38 19.75 -1.14
CA PHE A 168 5.20 20.21 -0.40
C PHE A 168 5.61 21.49 0.33
N GLU A 169 5.04 22.63 -0.07
CA GLU A 169 5.08 23.82 0.76
C GLU A 169 4.29 23.52 2.04
N GLN A 170 4.96 23.61 3.19
CA GLN A 170 4.40 23.42 4.52
C GLN A 170 3.55 24.63 4.95
#